data_AF-A0AAV3XTB1-F1
#
_entry.id   AF-A0AAV3XTB1-F1
#
_cell.length_a   1.000
_cell.length_b   1.000
_cell.length_c   1.000
_cell.angle_alpha   90.00
_cell.angle_beta   90.00
_cell.angle_gamma   90.00
#
_symmetry.space_group_name_H-M   'P 1'
#
loop_
_entity.id
_entity.type
_entity.pdbx_description
1 polymer ?
#
loop_
_entity_poly.entity_id
_entity_poly.type
_entity_poly.pdbx_seq_one_letter_code
_entity_poly.pdbx_strand_id
1 'polypeptide(L)' 'MWYMYFMLRHPHIQKKVYHELSEVVGVERAPDLQDKTKLNYFWATVMETQRLASIVPQ' A
#
# COMPACT_ATOMS: atom_id res chain seq x y z
N MET A 1 6.54 8.18 8.80
CA MET A 1 5.92 7.15 9.67
C MET A 1 4.40 7.38 9.76
N TRP A 2 3.71 7.61 8.64
CA TRP A 2 2.26 7.89 8.60
C TRP A 2 1.44 6.71 8.06
N TYR A 3 2.03 5.93 7.16
CA TYR A 3 1.42 4.75 6.57
C TYR A 3 0.94 3.72 7.60
N MET A 4 1.80 3.36 8.56
CA MET A 4 1.44 2.43 9.62
C MET A 4 0.30 2.96 10.50
N TYR A 5 0.28 4.27 10.77
CA TYR A 5 -0.80 4.90 11.53
C TYR A 5 -2.15 4.81 10.79
N PHE A 6 -2.17 5.10 9.48
CA PHE A 6 -3.37 4.95 8.67
C PHE A 6 -3.81 3.49 8.54
N MET A 7 -2.88 2.54 8.43
CA MET A 7 -3.22 1.11 8.42
C MET A 7 -3.81 0.63 9.74
N LEU A 8 -3.27 1.05 10.89
CA LEU A 8 -3.81 0.74 12.21
C LEU A 8 -5.22 1.31 12.39
N ARG A 9 -5.49 2.50 11.84
CA ARG A 9 -6.81 3.14 11.90
C ARG A 9 -7.80 2.56 10.89
N HIS A 10 -7.32 1.98 9.79
CA HIS A 10 -8.12 1.41 8.72
C HIS A 10 -7.73 -0.05 8.43
N PRO A 11 -8.05 -0.99 9.34
CA PRO A 11 -7.69 -2.40 9.20
C PRO A 11 -8.30 -3.05 7.94
N HIS A 12 -9.42 -2.51 7.44
CA HIS A 12 -10.02 -2.96 6.19
C HIS A 12 -9.17 -2.64 4.95
N ILE A 13 -8.46 -1.49 4.94
CA ILE A 13 -7.53 -1.15 3.86
C ILE A 13 -6.30 -2.04 3.95
N GLN A 14 -5.76 -2.24 5.16
CA GLN A 14 -4.65 -3.15 5.39
C GLN A 14 -4.97 -4.57 4.87
N LYS A 15 -6.18 -5.07 5.12
CA LYS A 15 -6.60 -6.39 4.64
C LYS A 15 -6.70 -6.47 3.11
N LYS A 16 -7.21 -5.42 2.46
CA LYS A 16 -7.28 -5.33 0.99
C LYS A 16 -5.90 -5.27 0.35
N VAL A 17 -5.01 -4.44 0.89
CA VAL A 17 -3.62 -4.34 0.44
C VAL A 17 -2.90 -5.68 0.61
N TYR A 18 -3.09 -6.35 1.74
CA TYR A 18 -2.48 -7.66 1.98
C TYR A 18 -3.02 -8.73 1.03
N HIS A 19 -4.31 -8.70 0.71
CA HIS A 19 -4.92 -9.61 -0.28
C HIS A 19 -4.30 -9.41 -1.66
N GLU A 20 -4.27 -8.16 -2.15
CA GLU A 20 -3.67 -7.84 -3.45
C GLU A 20 -2.19 -8.25 -3.50
N LEU A 21 -1.44 -7.98 -2.44
CA LEU A 21 -0.04 -8.37 -2.34
C LEU A 21 0.14 -9.89 -2.37
N SER A 22 -0.69 -10.62 -1.63
CA SER A 22 -0.67 -12.09 -1.61
C SER A 22 -1.07 -12.70 -2.95
N GLU A 23 -2.00 -12.08 -3.69
CA GLU A 23 -2.42 -12.56 -5.01
C GLU A 23 -1.37 -12.30 -6.10
N VAL A 24 -0.74 -11.12 -6.08
CA VAL A 24 0.19 -10.70 -7.13
C VAL A 24 1.59 -11.25 -6.92
N VAL A 25 2.10 -11.13 -5.69
CA VAL A 25 3.49 -11.46 -5.36
C VAL A 25 3.59 -12.89 -4.81
N GLY A 26 2.61 -13.33 -4.04
CA GLY A 26 2.68 -14.56 -3.25
C GLY A 26 3.49 -14.37 -1.96
N VAL A 27 3.30 -15.28 -1.01
CA VAL A 27 3.89 -15.18 0.34
C VAL A 27 5.37 -15.59 0.37
N GLU A 28 5.83 -16.28 -0.68
CA GLU A 28 7.17 -16.90 -0.72
C GLU A 28 8.27 -16.02 -1.32
N ARG A 29 7.93 -14.91 -2.01
CA ARG A 29 8.92 -14.04 -2.68
C ARG A 29 8.77 -12.59 -2.28
N ALA A 30 9.88 -11.86 -2.31
CA ALA A 30 9.85 -10.40 -2.22
C ALA A 30 9.20 -9.80 -3.48
N PRO A 31 8.47 -8.67 -3.37
CA PRO A 31 7.92 -7.97 -4.52
C PRO A 31 9.02 -7.49 -5.47
N ASP A 32 8.92 -7.84 -6.75
CA ASP A 32 9.82 -7.36 -7.80
C ASP A 32 9.29 -6.05 -8.43
N LEU A 33 10.17 -5.29 -9.09
CA LEU A 33 9.77 -4.10 -9.84
C LEU A 33 8.71 -4.39 -10.90
N GLN A 34 8.69 -5.59 -11.47
CA GLN A 34 7.67 -6.02 -12.42
C GLN A 34 6.29 -6.24 -11.80
N ASP A 35 6.22 -6.53 -10.50
CA ASP A 35 4.95 -6.70 -9.79
C ASP A 35 4.34 -5.35 -9.41
N LYS A 36 5.13 -4.27 -9.39
CA LYS A 36 4.64 -2.92 -9.06
C LYS A 36 3.47 -2.48 -9.93
N THR A 37 3.46 -2.83 -11.22
CA THR A 37 2.39 -2.45 -12.16
C THR A 37 1.07 -3.18 -11.89
N LYS A 38 1.12 -4.30 -11.16
CA LYS A 38 -0.07 -5.08 -10.76
C LYS A 38 -0.58 -4.68 -9.38
N LEU A 39 0.26 -4.07 -8.54
CA LEU A 39 -0.04 -3.63 -7.17
C LEU A 39 -0.71 -2.23 -7.15
N ASN A 40 -1.75 -2.04 -7.96
CA ASN A 40 -2.37 -0.74 -8.16
C ASN A 40 -3.01 -0.20 -6.88
N TYR A 41 -3.64 -1.05 -6.08
CA TYR A 41 -4.31 -0.64 -4.85
C TYR A 41 -3.31 -0.32 -3.73
N PHE A 42 -2.23 -1.10 -3.61
CA PHE A 42 -1.10 -0.79 -2.73
C PHE A 42 -0.48 0.56 -3.06
N TRP A 43 -0.15 0.81 -4.34
CA TRP A 43 0.42 2.10 -4.76
C TRP A 43 -0.54 3.26 -4.52
N ALA A 44 -1.84 3.09 -4.81
CA ALA A 44 -2.85 4.10 -4.51
C ALA A 44 -2.91 4.43 -3.01
N THR A 45 -2.82 3.41 -2.14
CA THR A 45 -2.84 3.60 -0.68
C THR A 45 -1.59 4.35 -0.20
N VAL A 46 -0.42 4.04 -0.75
CA VAL A 46 0.83 4.74 -0.43
C VAL A 46 0.76 6.19 -0.89
N MET A 47 0.30 6.45 -2.12
CA MET A 47 0.12 7.81 -2.64
C MET A 47 -0.87 8.61 -1.79
N GLU A 48 -2.00 8.02 -1.41
CA GLU A 48 -2.99 8.70 -0.58
C GLU A 48 -2.45 8.99 0.83
N THR A 49 -1.69 8.06 1.40
CA THR A 49 -0.99 8.29 2.66
C THR A 49 -0.02 9.45 2.53
N GLN A 50 0.74 9.54 1.43
CA GLN A 50 1.66 10.65 1.20
C GLN A 50 0.90 11.96 0.98
N ARG A 51 -0.24 11.97 0.28
CA ARG A 51 -1.09 13.15 0.11
C ARG A 51 -1.61 13.66 1.47
N LEU A 52 -2.01 12.76 2.36
CA LEU A 52 -2.50 13.08 3.70
C LEU A 52 -1.36 13.48 4.66
N ALA A 53 -0.17 12.92 4.46
CA ALA A 53 1.02 13.21 5.25
C ALA A 53 1.82 14.41 4.74
N SER A 54 1.59 14.84 3.49
CA SER A 54 2.29 15.97 2.89
C SER A 54 1.79 17.25 3.53
N ILE A 55 2.63 17.82 4.39
CA ILE A 55 2.46 19.15 4.96
C ILE A 55 2.79 20.23 3.92
N VAL A 56 3.50 19.84 2.85
CA VAL A 56 3.77 20.70 1.71
C VAL A 56 2.56 20.64 0.75
N PRO A 57 1.92 21.77 0.41
CA PRO A 57 0.86 21.78 -0.58
C PRO A 57 1.45 21.35 -1.93
N GLN A 58 0.83 20.33 -2.54
CA GLN A 58 1.07 19.96 -3.93
C GLN A 58 0.21 20.78 -4.88
#